data_AF-A0A970CMP2-F1
#
_entry.id   AF-A0A970CMP2-F1
#
_cell.length_a   1.000
_cell.length_b   1.000
_cell.length_c   1.000
_cell.angle_alpha   90.00
_cell.angle_beta   90.00
_cell.angle_gamma   90.00
#
_symmetry.space_group_name_H-M   'P 1'
#
loop_
_entity.id
_entity.type
_entity.pdbx_description
1 polymer ?
#
loop_
_entity_poly.entity_id
_entity_poly.type
_entity_poly.pdbx_seq_one_letter_code
_entity_poly.pdbx_strand_id
1 'polypeptide(L)'
;MWETISGGALEGESSLDGIIRELDEELGIKANIEDLTFIGLYIRYNDFVEIWVLKSNIDINNLKLQDSEVQAVKWVTISEYEEMVNNNTAIPTSFNIFKTYYEEYYGKKVSVVDGKLVIEKI
;
A
#
# COMPACT_ATOMS: atom_id res chain seq x y z
N MET A 1 3.80 16.70 1.24
CA MET A 1 2.41 16.25 0.99
C MET A 1 2.26 14.89 1.65
N TRP A 2 1.05 14.49 2.01
CA TRP A 2 0.76 13.17 2.54
C TRP A 2 0.69 12.13 1.43
N GLU A 3 1.20 10.92 1.69
CA GLU A 3 1.18 9.81 0.76
C GLU A 3 1.00 8.48 1.51
N THR A 4 0.58 7.43 0.79
CA THR A 4 0.66 6.04 1.25
C THR A 4 2.10 5.54 1.17
N ILE A 5 2.51 4.61 2.02
CA ILE A 5 3.82 3.97 1.87
C ILE A 5 3.94 3.27 0.51
N SER A 6 5.07 3.45 -0.16
CA SER A 6 5.37 2.84 -1.45
C SER A 6 6.86 2.89 -1.71
N GLY A 7 7.40 1.92 -2.42
CA GLY A 7 8.77 1.96 -2.88
C GLY A 7 9.01 1.00 -4.04
N GLY A 8 10.20 1.08 -4.61
CA GLY A 8 10.59 0.25 -5.75
C GLY A 8 11.24 -1.04 -5.28
N ALA A 9 10.81 -2.18 -5.83
CA ALA A 9 11.56 -3.42 -5.67
C ALA A 9 12.98 -3.25 -6.27
N LEU A 10 13.99 -3.68 -5.52
CA LEU A 10 15.38 -3.70 -5.97
C LEU A 10 15.67 -4.93 -6.85
N GLU A 11 16.85 -4.94 -7.48
CA GLU A 11 17.27 -6.10 -8.28
C GLU A 11 17.28 -7.37 -7.42
N GLY A 12 16.48 -8.36 -7.84
CA GLY A 12 16.33 -9.63 -7.15
C GLY A 12 15.21 -9.69 -6.11
N GLU A 13 14.52 -8.57 -5.83
CA GLU A 13 13.34 -8.53 -4.96
C GLU A 13 12.05 -8.84 -5.73
N SER A 14 11.12 -9.54 -5.07
CA SER A 14 9.71 -9.43 -5.42
C SER A 14 9.10 -8.13 -4.90
N SER A 15 7.92 -7.74 -5.37
CA SER A 15 7.16 -6.62 -4.82
C SER A 15 6.87 -6.77 -3.31
N LEU A 16 6.66 -8.02 -2.87
CA LEU A 16 6.42 -8.38 -1.47
C LEU A 16 7.68 -8.15 -0.63
N ASP A 17 8.85 -8.57 -1.13
CA ASP A 17 10.12 -8.33 -0.46
C ASP A 17 10.38 -6.82 -0.35
N GLY A 18 10.15 -6.09 -1.44
CA GLY A 18 10.28 -4.64 -1.48
C GLY A 18 9.40 -3.95 -0.44
N ILE A 19 8.09 -4.20 -0.42
CA ILE A 19 7.21 -3.52 0.55
C ILE A 19 7.52 -3.89 2.00
N ILE A 20 7.96 -5.12 2.28
CA ILE A 20 8.41 -5.51 3.63
C ILE A 20 9.68 -4.75 4.03
N ARG A 21 10.62 -4.59 3.10
CA ARG A 21 11.84 -3.78 3.32
C ARG A 21 11.47 -2.32 3.56
N GLU A 22 10.70 -1.69 2.68
CA GLU A 22 10.31 -0.27 2.82
C GLU A 22 9.57 -0.01 4.14
N LEU A 23 8.68 -0.93 4.56
CA LEU A 23 8.00 -0.83 5.85
C LEU A 23 8.98 -0.79 7.03
N ASP A 24 10.06 -1.56 7.01
CA ASP A 24 11.09 -1.55 8.06
C ASP A 24 12.03 -0.35 7.92
N GLU A 25 12.47 -0.02 6.71
CA GLU A 25 13.41 1.09 6.45
C GLU A 25 12.78 2.45 6.76
N GLU A 26 11.59 2.74 6.21
CA GLU A 26 10.94 4.05 6.33
C GLU A 26 10.26 4.25 7.69
N LEU A 27 9.64 3.20 8.23
CA LEU A 27 8.73 3.29 9.39
C LEU A 27 9.18 2.44 10.59
N GLY A 28 10.12 1.51 10.44
CA GLY A 28 10.49 0.54 11.48
C GLY A 28 9.43 -0.54 11.72
N ILE A 29 8.56 -0.78 10.74
CA ILE A 29 7.47 -1.77 10.82
C ILE A 29 7.97 -3.12 10.30
N LYS A 30 8.06 -4.09 11.20
CA LYS A 30 8.33 -5.50 10.85
C LYS A 30 7.02 -6.22 10.59
N ALA A 31 6.55 -6.16 9.35
CA ALA A 31 5.33 -6.83 8.93
C ALA A 31 5.54 -8.35 8.79
N ASN A 32 4.53 -9.13 9.18
CA ASN A 32 4.48 -10.54 8.82
C ASN A 32 3.76 -10.71 7.48
N ILE A 33 4.19 -11.70 6.69
CA ILE A 33 3.64 -11.95 5.35
C ILE A 33 2.14 -12.31 5.44
N GLU A 34 1.72 -13.02 6.48
CA GLU A 34 0.33 -13.40 6.71
C GLU A 34 -0.62 -12.22 6.95
N ASP A 35 -0.09 -11.06 7.34
CA ASP A 35 -0.85 -9.83 7.57
C ASP A 35 -0.95 -8.96 6.31
N LEU A 36 -0.22 -9.33 5.25
CA LEU A 36 -0.19 -8.67 3.94
C LEU A 36 -1.12 -9.37 2.96
N THR A 37 -2.00 -8.59 2.34
CA THR A 37 -2.93 -9.07 1.31
C THR A 37 -2.64 -8.38 -0.02
N PHE A 38 -2.29 -9.16 -1.05
CA PHE A 38 -2.23 -8.67 -2.42
C PHE A 38 -3.64 -8.38 -2.92
N ILE A 39 -3.87 -7.17 -3.43
CA ILE A 39 -5.19 -6.75 -3.92
C ILE A 39 -5.17 -6.23 -5.35
N GLY A 40 -4.02 -6.10 -6.01
CA GLY A 40 -3.99 -5.46 -7.32
C GLY A 40 -2.65 -5.40 -8.01
N LEU A 41 -2.68 -5.38 -9.34
CA LEU A 41 -1.58 -4.95 -10.21
C LEU A 41 -2.11 -3.87 -11.16
N TYR A 42 -1.51 -2.69 -11.10
CA TYR A 42 -1.78 -1.57 -12.00
C TYR A 42 -0.57 -1.34 -12.92
N ILE A 43 -0.80 -1.41 -14.23
CA ILE A 43 0.25 -1.29 -15.24
C ILE A 43 0.31 0.16 -15.72
N ARG A 44 1.46 0.82 -15.53
CA ARG A 44 1.75 2.15 -16.10
C ARG A 44 2.66 1.99 -17.32
N TYR A 45 2.93 3.10 -17.99
CA TYR A 45 3.81 3.12 -19.17
C TYR A 45 5.25 2.68 -18.84
N ASN A 46 5.77 3.08 -17.67
CA ASN A 46 7.17 2.86 -17.30
C ASN A 46 7.39 1.77 -16.25
N ASP A 47 6.33 1.32 -15.56
CA ASP A 47 6.46 0.39 -14.44
C ASP A 47 5.14 -0.31 -14.11
N PHE A 48 5.24 -1.23 -13.16
CA PHE A 48 4.17 -2.03 -12.61
C PHE A 48 4.00 -1.66 -11.14
N VAL A 49 2.76 -1.39 -10.71
CA VAL A 49 2.43 -1.06 -9.32
C VAL A 49 1.61 -2.20 -8.75
N GLU A 50 2.21 -2.97 -7.84
CA GLU A 50 1.47 -3.95 -7.07
C GLU A 50 0.92 -3.32 -5.78
N ILE A 51 -0.33 -3.61 -5.47
CA ILE A 51 -1.06 -3.02 -4.36
C ILE A 51 -1.21 -4.08 -3.27
N TRP A 52 -0.62 -3.79 -2.11
CA TRP A 52 -0.67 -4.61 -0.91
C TRP A 52 -1.39 -3.88 0.21
N VAL A 53 -2.16 -4.61 1.00
CA VAL A 53 -2.80 -4.09 2.22
C VAL A 53 -2.20 -4.81 3.42
N LEU A 54 -1.59 -4.03 4.31
CA LEU A 54 -1.18 -4.51 5.63
C LEU A 54 -2.32 -4.29 6.63
N LYS A 55 -2.81 -5.37 7.23
CA LYS A 55 -3.77 -5.29 8.34
C LYS A 55 -3.02 -5.30 9.67
N SER A 56 -3.01 -4.18 10.38
CA SER A 56 -2.27 -4.08 11.64
C SER A 56 -2.86 -3.07 12.63
N ASN A 57 -2.52 -3.23 13.92
CA ASN A 57 -2.86 -2.32 15.02
C ASN A 57 -1.62 -1.58 15.55
N ILE A 58 -0.74 -1.17 14.65
CA ILE A 58 0.51 -0.48 14.98
C ILE A 58 0.23 0.84 15.70
N ASP A 59 0.91 1.05 16.83
CA ASP A 59 0.97 2.32 17.51
C ASP A 59 2.00 3.22 16.84
N ILE A 60 1.50 4.25 16.14
CA ILE A 60 2.33 5.19 15.37
C ILE A 60 3.32 5.98 16.22
N ASN A 61 3.10 6.06 17.54
CA ASN A 61 4.01 6.77 18.46
C ASN A 61 5.30 6.00 18.73
N ASN A 62 5.33 4.69 18.41
CA ASN A 62 6.49 3.83 18.62
C ASN A 62 7.29 3.58 17.33
N LEU A 63 6.90 4.21 16.22
CA LEU A 63 7.60 4.05 14.94
C LEU A 63 8.97 4.71 14.99
N LYS A 64 9.91 4.09 14.28
CA LYS A 64 11.24 4.66 14.06
C LYS A 64 11.32 5.11 12.62
N LEU A 65 11.11 6.41 12.42
CA LEU A 65 11.04 6.99 11.08
C LEU A 65 12.44 7.18 10.48
N GLN A 66 12.53 7.00 9.17
CA GLN A 66 13.67 7.45 8.39
C GLN A 66 13.48 8.94 8.05
N ASP A 67 14.13 9.81 8.82
CA ASP A 67 13.95 11.27 8.73
C ASP A 67 14.21 11.87 7.33
N SER A 68 14.97 11.19 6.46
CA SER A 68 15.23 11.66 5.09
C SER A 68 14.05 11.48 4.14
N GLU A 69 13.12 10.58 4.47
CA GLU A 69 12.00 10.19 3.60
C GLU A 69 10.65 10.46 4.26
N VAL A 70 10.53 10.19 5.57
CA VAL A 70 9.28 10.30 6.33
C VAL A 70 9.36 11.41 7.37
N GLN A 71 8.54 12.44 7.19
CA GLN A 71 8.47 13.58 8.13
C GLN A 71 7.42 13.39 9.24
N ALA A 72 6.34 12.68 8.95
CA ALA A 72 5.23 12.47 9.87
C ALA A 72 4.39 11.27 9.45
N VAL A 73 3.70 10.67 10.42
CA VAL A 73 2.80 9.52 10.24
C VAL A 73 1.43 9.83 10.82
N LYS A 74 0.37 9.33 10.18
CA LYS A 74 -1.00 9.52 10.66
C LYS A 74 -1.89 8.37 10.19
N TRP A 75 -2.69 7.83 11.10
CA TRP A 75 -3.83 6.99 10.74
C TRP A 75 -4.99 7.84 10.22
N VAL A 76 -5.53 7.46 9.07
CA VAL A 76 -6.70 8.11 8.45
C VAL A 76 -7.61 7.05 7.85
N THR A 77 -8.90 7.35 7.81
CA THR A 77 -9.88 6.62 7.02
C THR A 77 -9.76 6.96 5.54
N ILE A 78 -10.33 6.12 4.67
CA ILE A 78 -10.38 6.38 3.22
C ILE A 78 -11.02 7.74 2.94
N SER A 79 -12.14 8.06 3.61
CA SER A 79 -12.84 9.34 3.42
C SER A 79 -12.03 10.54 3.90
N GLU A 80 -11.29 10.43 5.01
CA GLU A 80 -10.38 11.51 5.44
C GLU A 80 -9.25 11.73 4.43
N TYR A 81 -8.69 10.67 3.85
CA TYR A 81 -7.65 10.81 2.83
C TYR A 81 -8.22 11.46 1.56
N GLU A 82 -9.45 11.13 1.15
CA GLU A 82 -10.14 11.82 0.04
C GLU A 82 -10.27 13.32 0.30
N GLU A 83 -10.66 13.72 1.52
CA GLU A 83 -10.70 15.13 1.91
C GLU A 83 -9.31 15.79 1.86
N MET A 84 -8.27 15.07 2.29
CA MET A 84 -6.89 15.56 2.21
C MET A 84 -6.43 15.78 0.77
N VAL A 85 -6.82 14.92 -0.16
CA VAL A 85 -6.62 15.09 -1.61
C VAL A 85 -7.37 16.31 -2.12
N ASN A 86 -8.66 16.45 -1.78
CA ASN A 86 -9.47 17.61 -2.20
C ASN A 86 -8.91 18.95 -1.68
N ASN A 87 -8.26 18.92 -0.52
CA ASN A 87 -7.60 20.08 0.08
C ASN A 87 -6.15 20.30 -0.42
N ASN A 88 -5.69 19.54 -1.41
CA ASN A 88 -4.32 19.60 -1.96
C ASN A 88 -3.22 19.36 -0.91
N THR A 89 -3.50 18.53 0.09
CA THR A 89 -2.54 18.17 1.14
C THR A 89 -1.97 16.76 0.96
N ALA A 90 -2.59 15.93 0.13
CA ALA A 90 -2.20 14.54 -0.13
C ALA A 90 -2.07 14.23 -1.63
N ILE A 91 -1.29 13.19 -1.96
CA ILE A 91 -1.09 12.70 -3.32
C ILE A 91 -2.34 11.94 -3.80
N PRO A 92 -2.96 12.34 -4.93
CA PRO A 92 -4.14 11.65 -5.46
C PRO A 92 -3.83 10.34 -6.17
N THR A 93 -2.69 10.24 -6.86
CA THR A 93 -2.45 9.16 -7.84
C THR A 93 -2.32 7.78 -7.17
N SER A 94 -1.40 7.64 -6.21
CA SER A 94 -1.19 6.40 -5.45
C SER A 94 -2.46 5.99 -4.69
N PHE A 95 -3.10 6.97 -4.05
CA PHE A 95 -4.36 6.75 -3.33
C PHE A 95 -5.52 6.29 -4.22
N ASN A 96 -5.73 6.91 -5.38
CA ASN A 96 -6.82 6.52 -6.28
C ASN A 96 -6.64 5.10 -6.82
N ILE A 97 -5.40 4.71 -7.15
CA ILE A 97 -5.07 3.34 -7.53
C ILE A 97 -5.43 2.41 -6.36
N PHE A 98 -4.89 2.65 -5.17
CA PHE A 98 -5.21 1.87 -3.97
C PHE A 98 -6.72 1.73 -3.76
N LYS A 99 -7.46 2.85 -3.77
CA LYS A 99 -8.89 2.89 -3.50
C LYS A 99 -9.69 2.01 -4.47
N THR A 100 -9.39 2.10 -5.77
CA THR A 100 -10.04 1.26 -6.78
C THR A 100 -9.88 -0.23 -6.47
N TYR A 101 -8.66 -0.69 -6.22
CA TYR A 101 -8.42 -2.12 -5.92
C TYR A 101 -8.94 -2.53 -4.54
N TYR A 102 -8.91 -1.64 -3.56
CA TYR A 102 -9.44 -1.90 -2.23
C TYR A 102 -10.95 -2.16 -2.28
N GLU A 103 -11.71 -1.28 -2.95
CA GLU A 103 -13.17 -1.43 -3.11
C GLU A 103 -13.54 -2.67 -3.96
N GLU A 104 -12.70 -2.98 -4.95
CA GLU A 104 -12.97 -4.07 -5.88
C GLU A 104 -12.56 -5.45 -5.34
N TYR A 105 -11.47 -5.58 -4.59
CA TYR A 105 -10.87 -6.88 -4.26
C TYR A 105 -10.71 -7.14 -2.77
N TYR A 106 -10.50 -6.12 -1.93
CA TYR A 106 -10.18 -6.34 -0.53
C TYR A 106 -11.35 -6.98 0.23
N GLY A 107 -11.04 -8.00 1.05
CA GLY A 107 -12.04 -8.76 1.82
C GLY A 107 -12.91 -9.71 0.99
N LYS A 108 -12.70 -9.80 -0.33
CA LYS A 108 -13.38 -10.77 -1.20
C LYS A 108 -12.50 -12.00 -1.40
N LYS A 109 -13.12 -13.13 -1.75
CA LYS A 109 -12.36 -14.31 -2.17
C LYS A 109 -11.86 -14.09 -3.59
N VAL A 110 -10.56 -13.94 -3.76
CA VAL A 110 -9.93 -13.60 -5.05
C VAL A 110 -8.89 -14.65 -5.40
N SER A 111 -8.86 -15.07 -6.66
CA SER A 111 -7.82 -15.92 -7.23
C SER A 111 -7.12 -15.20 -8.37
N VAL A 112 -5.90 -15.62 -8.69
CA VAL A 112 -5.18 -15.15 -9.87
C VAL A 112 -5.31 -16.19 -10.98
N VAL A 113 -5.95 -15.82 -12.09
CA VAL A 113 -6.11 -16.66 -13.28
C VAL A 113 -5.48 -15.94 -14.47
N ASP A 114 -4.47 -16.55 -15.08
CA ASP A 114 -3.71 -15.96 -16.20
C ASP A 114 -3.19 -14.53 -15.91
N GLY A 115 -2.71 -14.31 -14.69
CA GLY A 115 -2.20 -13.01 -14.24
C GLY A 115 -3.27 -11.95 -13.96
N LYS A 116 -4.56 -12.31 -13.95
CA LYS A 116 -5.68 -11.42 -13.61
C LYS A 116 -6.33 -11.83 -12.30
N LEU A 117 -6.69 -10.84 -11.49
CA LEU A 117 -7.50 -11.05 -10.30
C LEU A 117 -8.94 -11.39 -10.70
N VAL A 118 -9.46 -12.49 -10.17
CA VAL A 118 -10.82 -12.97 -10.40
C VAL A 118 -11.51 -13.16 -9.07
N ILE A 119 -12.61 -12.43 -8.86
CA ILE A 119 -13.46 -12.59 -7.68
C ILE A 119 -14.19 -13.93 -7.81
N GLU A 120 -13.98 -14.83 -6.86
CA GLU A 120 -14.68 -16.09 -6.77
C GLU A 120 -16.11 -15.87 -6.27
N LYS A 121 -17.08 -16.50 -6.94
CA LYS A 121 -18.46 -16.54 -6.43
C LYS A 121 -18.52 -17.53 -5.27
N ILE A 122 -19.02 -17.08 -4.13
CA ILE A 122 -19.34 -17.92 -2.96
C ILE A 122 -20.63 -18.68 -3.23
#